data_AF-H8YVW1-F1
#
_entry.id   AF-H8YVW1-F1
#
_cell.length_a   1.000
_cell.length_b   1.000
_cell.length_c   1.000
_cell.angle_alpha   90.00
_cell.angle_beta   90.00
_cell.angle_gamma   90.00
#
_symmetry.space_group_name_H-M   'P 1'
#
loop_
_entity.id
_entity.type
_entity.pdbx_description
1 polymer ?
#
loop_
_entity_poly.entity_id
_entity_poly.type
_entity_poly.pdbx_seq_one_letter_code
_entity_poly.pdbx_strand_id
1 'polypeptide(L)'
;MQITVSIPSQWPDAVQCSQDEFAQQAKMAMVCKLYEMGKLSSGIAAQIVGLERVAFLLQLSHYGVAMIDLEHDELLADIANA
;
A
#
# COMPACT_ATOMS: atom_id res chain seq x y z
N MET A 1 -17.32 -9.31 1.73
CA MET A 1 -17.03 -9.43 0.28
C MET A 1 -15.72 -10.17 0.12
N GLN A 2 -15.61 -11.10 -0.83
CA GLN A 2 -14.39 -11.88 -1.10
C GLN A 2 -13.88 -11.56 -2.51
N ILE A 3 -12.57 -11.35 -2.64
CA ILE A 3 -11.87 -11.21 -3.93
C ILE A 3 -11.07 -12.50 -4.13
N THR A 4 -11.28 -13.18 -5.26
CA THR A 4 -10.54 -14.41 -5.62
C THR A 4 -9.68 -14.13 -6.84
N VAL A 5 -8.38 -14.40 -6.73
CA VAL A 5 -7.40 -14.24 -7.81
C VAL A 5 -6.70 -15.57 -8.03
N SER A 6 -6.67 -16.04 -9.27
CA SER A 6 -5.90 -17.23 -9.64
C SER A 6 -4.46 -16.83 -9.93
N ILE A 7 -3.53 -17.30 -9.11
CA ILE A 7 -2.09 -17.09 -9.30
C ILE A 7 -1.38 -18.44 -9.54
N PRO A 8 -0.27 -18.46 -10.29
CA PRO A 8 0.58 -19.64 -10.39
C PRO A 8 1.12 -20.06 -9.01
N SER A 9 1.15 -21.36 -8.73
CA SER A 9 1.62 -21.88 -7.43
C SER A 9 3.08 -21.55 -7.12
N GLN A 10 3.88 -21.28 -8.15
CA GLN A 10 5.30 -20.90 -8.03
C GLN A 10 5.54 -19.46 -7.55
N TRP A 11 4.48 -18.63 -7.38
CA TRP A 11 4.65 -17.22 -6.99
C TRP A 11 5.03 -17.05 -5.51
N PRO A 12 4.31 -17.67 -4.54
CA PRO A 12 4.79 -17.69 -3.15
C PRO A 12 6.23 -18.22 -3.03
N ASP A 13 6.57 -19.27 -3.79
CA ASP A 13 7.92 -19.83 -3.83
C ASP A 13 8.96 -18.82 -4.35
N ALA A 14 8.62 -18.07 -5.40
CA ALA A 14 9.49 -17.04 -5.96
C ALA A 14 9.73 -15.87 -5.00
N VAL A 15 8.77 -15.58 -4.12
CA VAL A 15 8.87 -14.55 -3.05
C VAL A 15 9.39 -15.15 -1.74
N GLN A 16 9.65 -16.46 -1.69
CA GLN A 16 10.14 -17.19 -0.52
C GLN A 16 9.22 -17.02 0.71
N CYS A 17 7.92 -17.07 0.51
CA CYS A 17 6.93 -16.97 1.58
C CYS A 17 5.85 -18.06 1.48
N SER A 18 5.12 -18.26 2.56
CA SER A 18 3.95 -19.14 2.56
C SER A 18 2.79 -18.54 1.76
N GLN A 19 1.81 -19.36 1.40
CA GLN A 19 0.62 -18.90 0.67
C GLN A 19 -0.16 -17.82 1.44
N ASP A 20 -0.29 -17.98 2.76
CA ASP A 20 -1.00 -17.03 3.61
C ASP A 20 -0.27 -15.69 3.69
N GLU A 21 1.06 -15.71 3.84
CA GLU A 21 1.90 -14.51 3.82
C GLU A 21 1.80 -13.80 2.47
N PHE A 22 1.89 -14.56 1.36
CA PHE A 22 1.73 -14.00 0.02
C PHE A 22 0.36 -13.31 -0.14
N ALA A 23 -0.72 -13.97 0.29
CA ALA A 23 -2.06 -13.41 0.21
C ALA A 23 -2.20 -12.11 1.03
N GLN A 24 -1.59 -12.06 2.21
CA GLN A 24 -1.56 -10.84 3.05
C GLN A 24 -0.76 -9.71 2.39
N GLN A 25 0.44 -10.01 1.86
CA GLN A 25 1.27 -9.05 1.15
C GLN A 25 0.56 -8.52 -0.11
N ALA A 26 -0.05 -9.40 -0.90
CA ALA A 26 -0.81 -9.03 -2.09
C ALA A 26 -2.01 -8.13 -1.75
N LYS A 27 -2.73 -8.45 -0.67
CA LYS A 27 -3.85 -7.62 -0.18
C LYS A 27 -3.36 -6.23 0.23
N MET A 28 -2.26 -6.16 0.97
CA MET A 28 -1.68 -4.87 1.39
C MET A 28 -1.21 -4.06 0.18
N ALA A 29 -0.46 -4.67 -0.75
CA ALA A 29 0.01 -4.03 -1.97
C ALA A 29 -1.14 -3.44 -2.80
N MET A 30 -2.22 -4.20 -2.98
CA MET A 30 -3.41 -3.74 -3.69
C MET A 30 -4.03 -2.51 -3.01
N VAL A 31 -4.18 -2.53 -1.68
CA VAL A 31 -4.77 -1.42 -0.92
C VAL A 31 -3.87 -0.19 -0.91
N CYS A 32 -2.55 -0.37 -0.75
CA CYS A 32 -1.56 0.70 -0.87
C CYS A 32 -1.65 1.36 -2.26
N LYS A 33 -1.74 0.57 -3.33
CA LYS A 33 -1.84 1.11 -4.69
C LYS A 33 -3.14 1.90 -4.91
N LEU A 34 -4.26 1.41 -4.39
CA LEU A 34 -5.53 2.12 -4.49
C LEU A 34 -5.56 3.41 -3.66
N TYR A 35 -4.89 3.44 -2.51
CA TYR A 35 -4.67 4.66 -1.73
C TYR A 35 -3.81 5.67 -2.49
N GLU A 36 -2.66 5.24 -3.03
CA GLU A 36 -1.75 6.06 -3.83
C GLU A 36 -2.47 6.70 -5.03
N MET A 37 -3.36 5.95 -5.68
CA MET A 37 -4.17 6.45 -6.80
C MET A 37 -5.32 7.39 -6.38
N GLY A 38 -5.41 7.77 -5.10
CA GLY A 38 -6.49 8.58 -4.54
C GLY A 38 -7.87 7.91 -4.57
N LYS A 39 -7.94 6.59 -4.80
CA LYS A 39 -9.22 5.84 -4.88
C LYS A 39 -9.73 5.41 -3.52
N LEU A 40 -8.83 5.23 -2.56
CA LEU A 40 -9.17 4.94 -1.17
C LEU A 40 -8.62 6.04 -0.27
N SER A 41 -9.42 6.47 0.70
CA SER A 41 -8.90 7.24 1.82
C SER A 41 -8.07 6.33 2.74
N SER A 42 -7.17 6.91 3.52
CA SER A 42 -6.38 6.15 4.50
C SER A 42 -7.24 5.39 5.53
N GLY A 43 -8.44 5.90 5.84
CA GLY A 43 -9.35 5.24 6.78
C GLY A 43 -10.01 3.99 6.18
N ILE A 44 -10.49 4.08 4.94
CA ILE A 44 -11.08 2.93 4.22
C ILE A 44 -9.99 1.88 3.94
N ALA A 45 -8.81 2.33 3.51
CA ALA A 45 -7.67 1.46 3.27
C ALA A 45 -7.30 0.65 4.52
N ALA A 46 -7.15 1.32 5.67
CA ALA A 46 -6.88 0.67 6.96
C ALA A 46 -7.96 -0.35 7.34
N GLN A 47 -9.24 0.00 7.17
CA GLN A 47 -10.35 -0.92 7.44
C GLN A 47 -10.29 -2.18 6.57
N ILE A 48 -9.94 -2.07 5.29
CA ILE A 48 -9.84 -3.24 4.39
C ILE A 48 -8.76 -4.20 4.87
N VAL A 49 -7.60 -3.70 5.30
CA VAL A 49 -6.48 -4.53 5.78
C VAL A 49 -6.59 -4.90 7.26
N GLY A 50 -7.60 -4.41 7.97
CA GLY A 50 -7.82 -4.71 9.40
C GLY A 50 -6.81 -4.04 10.32
N LEU A 51 -6.33 -2.84 9.95
CA LEU A 51 -5.39 -2.05 10.74
C LEU A 51 -6.05 -0.76 11.25
N GLU A 52 -5.47 -0.20 12.30
CA GLU A 52 -5.72 1.19 12.67
C GLU A 52 -5.17 2.14 11.59
N ARG A 53 -5.80 3.32 11.45
CA ARG A 53 -5.43 4.29 10.40
C ARG A 53 -3.94 4.64 10.43
N VAL A 54 -3.40 4.93 11.62
CA VAL A 54 -1.99 5.29 11.79
C VAL A 54 -1.08 4.10 11.46
N ALA A 55 -1.47 2.88 11.86
CA ALA A 55 -0.71 1.68 11.55
C ALA A 55 -0.66 1.41 10.03
N PHE A 56 -1.77 1.61 9.31
CA PHE A 56 -1.78 1.54 7.85
C PHE A 56 -0.85 2.58 7.20
N LEU A 57 -0.93 3.84 7.63
CA LEU A 57 -0.07 4.90 7.10
C LEU A 57 1.42 4.59 7.28
N LEU A 58 1.81 3.99 8.41
CA LEU A 58 3.18 3.54 8.66
C LEU A 58 3.63 2.38 7.76
N GLN A 59 2.71 1.60 7.21
CA GLN A 59 3.05 0.51 6.26
C GLN A 59 3.33 1.03 4.85
N LEU A 60 2.90 2.25 4.49
CA LEU A 60 3.03 2.76 3.11
C LEU A 60 4.48 2.75 2.60
N SER A 61 5.44 3.07 3.47
CA SER A 61 6.86 3.08 3.13
C SER A 61 7.39 1.70 2.73
N HIS A 62 6.89 0.62 3.33
CA HIS A 62 7.25 -0.76 2.96
C HIS A 62 6.79 -1.13 1.54
N TYR A 63 5.82 -0.40 1.00
CA TYR A 63 5.28 -0.59 -0.36
C TYR A 63 5.71 0.53 -1.32
N GLY A 64 6.64 1.39 -0.93
CA GLY A 64 7.15 2.48 -1.77
C GLY A 64 6.13 3.60 -2.02
N VAL A 65 5.07 3.69 -1.21
CA VAL A 65 4.05 4.73 -1.33
C VAL A 65 4.38 5.87 -0.37
N ALA A 66 4.43 7.09 -0.88
CA ALA A 66 4.62 8.28 -0.04
C ALA A 66 3.36 8.50 0.83
N MET A 67 3.57 8.78 2.13
CA MET A 67 2.47 9.11 3.04
C MET A 67 1.86 10.49 2.72
N ILE A 68 2.69 11.39 2.22
CA ILE A 68 2.33 12.74 1.82
C ILE A 68 2.64 12.84 0.34
N ASP A 69 1.61 13.10 -0.45
CA ASP A 69 1.76 13.46 -1.86
C ASP A 69 2.17 14.94 -1.88
N LEU A 70 3.45 15.21 -1.63
CA LEU A 70 4.02 16.53 -1.94
C LEU A 70 4.22 16.54 -3.44
N GLU A 71 3.37 17.28 -4.16
CA GLU A 71 3.58 17.48 -5.58
C GLU A 71 5.00 18.03 -5.79
N HIS A 72 5.67 17.58 -6.86
CA HIS A 72 7.06 17.97 -7.15
C HIS A 72 7.25 19.50 -7.12
N ASP A 73 6.22 20.24 -7.52
CA ASP A 73 6.21 21.69 -7.55
C ASP A 73 6.13 22.33 -6.14
N GLU A 74 5.38 21.74 -5.19
CA GLU A 74 5.38 22.17 -3.79
C GLU A 74 6.74 21.90 -3.13
N LEU A 75 7.35 20.76 -3.44
CA LEU A 75 8.64 20.36 -2.90
C LEU A 75 9.77 21.28 -3.40
N LEU A 76 9.72 21.69 -4.67
CA LEU A 76 10.64 22.69 -5.23
C LEU A 76 10.40 24.09 -4.65
N ALA A 77 9.15 24.46 -4.40
CA ALA A 77 8.81 25.74 -3.77
C ALA A 77 9.33 25.83 -2.33
N ASP A 78 9.26 24.74 -1.55
CA ASP A 78 9.82 24.68 -0.20
C ASP A 78 11.35 24.81 -0.18
N ILE A 79 12.05 24.20 -1.15
CA ILE A 79 13.52 24.35 -1.31
C ILE A 79 13.89 25.77 -1.73
N ALA A 80 13.13 26.40 -2.62
CA ALA A 80 13.43 27.74 -3.12
C ALA A 80 13.20 28.85 -2.07
N ASN A 81 12.36 28.59 -1.06
CA ASN A 81 12.03 29.55 0.01
C ASN A 81 12.80 29.30 1.33
N ALA A 82 13.78 28.40 1.34
CA ALA A 82 14.68 28.10 2.47
C ALA A 82 16.02 28.86 2.37
#